data_AF-A0A9P6TGH9-F1
#
_entry.id   AF-A0A9P6TGH9-F1
#
_cell.length_a   1.000
_cell.length_b   1.000
_cell.length_c   1.000
_cell.angle_alpha   90.00
_cell.angle_beta   90.00
_cell.angle_gamma   90.00
#
_symmetry.space_group_name_H-M   'P 1'
#
loop_
_entity.id
_entity.type
_entity.pdbx_description
1 polymer ?
#
loop_
_entity_poly.entity_id
_entity_poly.type
_entity_poly.pdbx_seq_one_letter_code
_entity_poly.pdbx_strand_id
1 'polypeptide(L)'
;MACLPRSSFTNSLLPHRLHPLTQISTRTISISASMSSQSQSHSRALLIDIHTHIYTPSYLKLLRNRTEPPRILPAIGSPGTSFEEEEGLQGRLIILPGGDDGRPIGAAYWDKTEKIKFMDRHGIDGACVSLANPWLDFLEVDQAVSVAQRLNRELEAYCMAPNGPGARSPDLEPLLLAEEDRLRAFGVLPLVPLQVGQDQQAALKGVLEAVELISNLPHLCGIIIGTRGFGLGLDDSRLDPLWKALERTELLVFIHPHYGITAARGPESAFGPLNNGHVLPLALGFPFETTIAISRLILAGVLDRFPTLRLLLAHAAGALPLLSARLSSCIDHDPLLASRLSHPLSVYLRKLYYDAVVYGPQELALLNSLADPERVMFGTDHPFFPPLARASVAKWDSVTRNLEAVDMAPGLEKEQRDAIKGINAARLCGFKVRS
;
A
#
# COMPACT_ATOMS: atom_id res chain seq x y z
N MET A 1 48.24 -14.04 3.30
CA MET A 1 49.58 -13.76 2.75
C MET A 1 49.41 -13.21 1.34
N ALA A 2 49.55 -11.89 1.19
CA ALA A 2 50.01 -11.17 -0.01
C ALA A 2 49.74 -9.68 0.29
N CYS A 3 50.83 -8.92 0.33
CA CYS A 3 50.98 -7.55 0.80
C CYS A 3 51.32 -6.70 -0.45
N LEU A 4 50.68 -5.55 -0.70
CA LEU A 4 51.25 -4.17 -0.74
C LEU A 4 50.68 -3.40 -1.97
N PRO A 5 50.83 -2.06 -2.09
CA PRO A 5 51.18 -1.05 -1.08
C PRO A 5 50.23 0.17 -1.01
N ARG A 6 50.34 0.89 0.12
CA ARG A 6 49.74 2.20 0.40
C ARG A 6 50.57 3.33 -0.21
N SER A 7 49.91 4.33 -0.80
CA SER A 7 50.52 5.61 -1.18
C SER A 7 50.22 6.69 -0.12
N SER A 8 51.28 7.37 0.28
CA SER A 8 51.39 8.46 1.24
C SER A 8 50.78 9.78 0.76
N PHE A 9 49.94 10.41 1.58
CA PHE A 9 49.63 11.85 1.46
C PHE A 9 50.29 12.62 2.60
N THR A 10 51.17 13.54 2.22
CA THR A 10 51.91 14.44 3.10
C THR A 10 51.08 15.66 3.48
N ASN A 11 51.09 15.97 4.77
CA ASN A 11 50.58 17.20 5.38
C ASN A 11 51.45 18.41 4.95
N SER A 12 50.83 19.49 4.48
CA SER A 12 51.48 20.82 4.46
C SER A 12 50.50 21.87 5.01
N LEU A 13 50.76 22.28 6.24
CA LEU A 13 50.26 23.51 6.85
C LEU A 13 51.22 24.65 6.50
N LEU A 14 50.70 25.84 6.15
CA LEU A 14 51.26 27.18 6.41
C LEU A 14 50.17 28.25 6.08
N PRO A 15 50.22 29.49 6.62
CA PRO A 15 49.05 30.18 7.15
C PRO A 15 48.78 31.59 6.56
N HIS A 16 47.68 32.18 7.05
CA HIS A 16 47.29 33.60 7.07
C HIS A 16 46.83 34.29 5.78
N ARG A 17 45.61 34.85 5.82
CA ARG A 17 45.36 36.30 6.01
C ARG A 17 43.86 36.58 6.15
N LEU A 18 43.52 37.30 7.23
CA LEU A 18 42.22 37.95 7.45
C LEU A 18 42.20 39.29 6.72
N HIS A 19 41.10 39.61 6.04
CA HIS A 19 40.69 40.98 5.71
C HIS A 19 39.20 41.15 6.01
N PRO A 20 38.75 42.34 6.48
CA PRO A 20 37.45 42.52 7.09
C PRO A 20 36.40 42.97 6.06
N LEU A 21 35.18 42.44 6.16
CA LEU A 21 34.02 42.94 5.42
C LEU A 21 33.08 43.68 6.36
N THR A 22 33.11 44.99 6.20
CA THR A 22 32.05 46.00 6.32
C THR A 22 30.70 45.56 6.89
N GLN A 23 30.30 46.23 7.97
CA GLN A 23 28.96 46.22 8.57
C GLN A 23 27.89 46.65 7.57
N ILE A 24 26.83 45.84 7.46
CA ILE A 24 25.56 46.23 6.82
C ILE A 24 24.54 46.41 7.95
N SER A 25 24.04 47.64 8.06
CA SER A 25 22.97 48.06 8.96
C SER A 25 21.63 47.45 8.53
N THR A 26 21.06 46.56 9.33
CA THR A 26 19.65 46.14 9.21
C THR A 26 18.79 46.91 10.21
N ARG A 27 17.81 47.65 9.68
CA ARG A 27 16.77 48.34 10.47
C ARG A 27 15.87 47.31 11.13
N THR A 28 15.80 47.34 12.46
CA THR A 28 14.82 46.59 13.26
C THR A 28 13.43 47.21 13.08
N ILE A 29 12.49 46.45 12.52
CA ILE A 29 11.05 46.77 12.59
C ILE A 29 10.49 45.96 13.77
N SER A 30 10.14 46.64 14.86
CA SER A 30 9.41 46.05 15.97
C SER A 30 7.93 45.93 15.62
N ILE A 31 7.42 44.71 15.50
CA ILE A 31 5.98 44.44 15.47
C ILE A 31 5.59 43.92 16.86
N SER A 32 4.82 44.72 17.59
CA SER A 32 4.22 44.31 18.86
C SER A 32 3.15 43.25 18.62
N ALA A 33 3.38 42.02 19.05
CA ALA A 33 2.35 41.00 19.11
C ALA A 33 1.53 41.17 20.40
N SER A 34 0.29 41.64 20.27
CA SER A 34 -0.71 41.53 21.33
C SER A 34 -1.08 40.05 21.49
N MET A 35 -0.78 39.46 22.65
CA MET A 35 -1.25 38.14 23.01
C MET A 35 -2.75 38.19 23.30
N SER A 36 -3.57 37.86 22.30
CA SER A 36 -4.92 37.36 22.54
C SER A 36 -4.84 35.84 22.68
N SER A 37 -5.05 35.34 23.90
CA SER A 37 -5.24 33.93 24.19
C SER A 37 -6.53 33.44 23.52
N GLN A 38 -6.46 33.04 22.26
CA GLN A 38 -7.51 32.22 21.66
C GLN A 38 -7.32 30.79 22.18
N SER A 39 -8.37 30.26 22.79
CA SER A 39 -8.49 28.85 23.11
C SER A 39 -8.19 28.02 21.86
N GLN A 40 -7.07 27.29 21.86
CA GLN A 40 -6.84 26.25 20.86
C GLN A 40 -7.97 25.23 21.01
N SER A 41 -8.98 25.30 20.13
CA SER A 41 -9.77 24.12 19.88
C SER A 41 -8.80 23.09 19.30
N HIS A 42 -8.60 21.97 19.99
CA HIS A 42 -7.83 20.87 19.44
C HIS A 42 -8.66 20.24 18.32
N SER A 43 -8.62 20.83 17.12
CA SER A 43 -9.19 20.22 15.93
C SER A 43 -8.46 18.91 15.68
N ARG A 44 -9.19 17.79 15.64
CA ARG A 44 -8.64 16.48 15.29
C ARG A 44 -7.97 16.52 13.92
N ALA A 45 -6.99 15.65 13.70
CA ALA A 45 -6.35 15.50 12.40
C ALA A 45 -7.30 14.85 11.37
N LEU A 46 -7.13 15.22 10.10
CA LEU A 46 -7.71 14.51 8.95
C LEU A 46 -7.17 13.08 8.92
N LEU A 47 -8.06 12.09 8.79
CA LEU A 47 -7.67 10.68 8.73
C LEU A 47 -8.12 10.07 7.41
N ILE A 48 -7.17 9.65 6.57
CA ILE A 48 -7.43 9.00 5.29
C ILE A 48 -6.74 7.64 5.27
N ASP A 49 -7.51 6.60 4.96
CA ASP A 49 -7.03 5.22 4.83
C ASP A 49 -6.65 4.91 3.37
N ILE A 50 -5.35 4.86 3.07
CA ILE A 50 -4.85 4.54 1.72
C ILE A 50 -4.87 3.03 1.42
N HIS A 51 -4.97 2.19 2.45
CA HIS A 51 -4.81 0.75 2.33
C HIS A 51 -6.03 0.05 2.91
N THR A 52 -7.06 -0.09 2.08
CA THR A 52 -8.25 -0.88 2.40
C THR A 52 -8.80 -1.57 1.17
N HIS A 53 -9.40 -2.73 1.37
CA HIS A 53 -9.85 -3.59 0.29
C HIS A 53 -11.35 -3.81 0.25
N ILE A 54 -11.83 -4.13 -0.94
CA ILE A 54 -13.18 -4.64 -1.22
C ILE A 54 -13.15 -5.73 -2.31
N TYR A 55 -14.27 -6.41 -2.49
CA TYR A 55 -14.61 -7.22 -3.66
C TYR A 55 -15.90 -6.67 -4.25
N THR A 56 -15.89 -6.36 -5.55
CA THR A 56 -17.11 -5.85 -6.20
C THR A 56 -18.12 -6.98 -6.40
N PRO A 57 -19.42 -6.67 -6.60
CA PRO A 57 -20.46 -7.68 -6.77
C PRO A 57 -20.18 -8.66 -7.92
N SER A 58 -19.66 -8.18 -9.07
CA SER A 58 -19.35 -9.08 -10.19
C SER A 58 -18.15 -9.97 -9.90
N TYR A 59 -17.15 -9.48 -9.16
CA TYR A 59 -16.01 -10.28 -8.74
C TYR A 59 -16.41 -11.37 -7.74
N LEU A 60 -17.29 -11.08 -6.79
CA LEU A 60 -17.86 -12.10 -5.91
C LEU A 60 -18.60 -13.19 -6.69
N LYS A 61 -19.40 -12.80 -7.70
CA LYS A 61 -20.08 -13.75 -8.57
C LYS A 61 -19.08 -14.63 -9.33
N LEU A 62 -17.99 -14.03 -9.84
CA LEU A 62 -16.90 -14.76 -10.47
C LEU A 62 -16.31 -15.80 -9.51
N LEU A 63 -15.93 -15.40 -8.29
CA LEU A 63 -15.32 -16.31 -7.30
C LEU A 63 -16.26 -17.40 -6.80
N ARG A 64 -17.56 -17.12 -6.66
CA ARG A 64 -18.58 -18.12 -6.26
C ARG A 64 -18.84 -19.17 -7.34
N ASN A 65 -18.63 -18.82 -8.62
CA ASN A 65 -18.83 -19.71 -9.75
C ASN A 65 -17.58 -20.56 -10.09
N ARG A 66 -16.47 -20.36 -9.40
CA ARG A 66 -15.22 -21.10 -9.64
C ARG A 66 -15.18 -22.41 -8.87
N THR A 67 -14.63 -23.43 -9.51
CA THR A 67 -14.33 -24.72 -8.89
C THR A 67 -12.95 -24.77 -8.26
N GLU A 68 -11.98 -24.04 -8.82
CA GLU A 68 -10.59 -23.98 -8.36
C GLU A 68 -10.28 -22.67 -7.62
N PRO A 69 -9.37 -22.68 -6.63
CA PRO A 69 -8.87 -21.46 -6.02
C PRO A 69 -8.37 -20.43 -7.06
N PRO A 70 -8.58 -19.12 -6.83
CA PRO A 70 -9.37 -18.57 -5.74
C PRO A 70 -10.88 -18.83 -5.94
N ARG A 71 -11.60 -19.17 -4.87
CA ARG A 71 -13.06 -19.39 -4.90
C ARG A 71 -13.71 -19.04 -3.57
N ILE A 72 -15.02 -18.78 -3.59
CA ILE A 72 -15.82 -18.61 -2.38
C ILE A 72 -16.73 -19.82 -2.24
N LEU A 73 -16.54 -20.58 -1.16
CA LEU A 73 -17.45 -21.64 -0.77
C LEU A 73 -18.64 -21.07 0.01
N PRO A 74 -19.85 -21.63 -0.15
CA PRO A 74 -20.95 -21.32 0.75
C PRO A 74 -20.58 -21.70 2.20
N ALA A 75 -21.23 -21.09 3.18
CA ALA A 75 -21.07 -21.52 4.56
C ALA A 75 -21.56 -22.97 4.68
N ILE A 76 -20.69 -23.88 5.11
CA ILE A 76 -21.06 -25.28 5.36
C ILE A 76 -21.55 -25.39 6.80
N GLY A 77 -22.71 -26.01 6.98
CA GLY A 77 -23.22 -26.35 8.29
C GLY A 77 -22.38 -27.38 9.01
N SER A 78 -21.86 -27.04 10.19
CA SER A 78 -21.49 -28.05 11.17
C SER A 78 -22.77 -28.71 11.68
N PRO A 79 -22.83 -30.05 11.83
CA PRO A 79 -23.98 -30.69 12.47
C PRO A 79 -24.14 -30.14 13.89
N GLY A 80 -25.27 -29.47 14.17
CA GLY A 80 -25.61 -28.94 15.50
C GLY A 80 -25.69 -27.42 15.65
N THR A 81 -25.45 -26.64 14.60
CA THR A 81 -25.67 -25.18 14.62
C THR A 81 -26.77 -24.79 13.61
N SER A 82 -27.92 -24.32 14.08
CA SER A 82 -28.98 -23.76 13.24
C SER A 82 -28.56 -22.38 12.70
N PHE A 83 -28.64 -22.20 11.39
CA PHE A 83 -28.05 -21.08 10.62
C PHE A 83 -28.87 -19.80 10.58
N GLU A 84 -29.92 -19.68 11.39
CA GLU A 84 -30.74 -18.44 11.41
C GLU A 84 -30.11 -17.32 12.26
N GLU A 85 -28.93 -17.51 12.87
CA GLU A 85 -28.39 -16.55 13.86
C GLU A 85 -26.91 -16.11 13.70
N GLU A 86 -26.15 -16.54 12.67
CA GLU A 86 -24.81 -15.94 12.40
C GLU A 86 -24.91 -14.78 11.39
N GLU A 87 -25.42 -13.63 11.85
CA GLU A 87 -25.57 -12.40 11.05
C GLU A 87 -24.25 -11.99 10.37
N GLY A 88 -24.22 -12.05 9.03
CA GLY A 88 -23.23 -11.35 8.18
C GLY A 88 -22.13 -12.20 7.52
N LEU A 89 -21.95 -13.47 7.90
CA LEU A 89 -21.03 -14.40 7.23
C LEU A 89 -21.73 -15.09 6.06
N GLN A 90 -21.17 -14.98 4.85
CA GLN A 90 -21.78 -15.55 3.63
C GLN A 90 -20.96 -16.66 2.99
N GLY A 91 -19.82 -17.04 3.57
CA GLY A 91 -19.01 -18.13 3.05
C GLY A 91 -17.58 -18.17 3.55
N ARG A 92 -16.76 -18.96 2.85
CA ARG A 92 -15.32 -19.08 3.10
C ARG A 92 -14.55 -18.83 1.82
N LEU A 93 -13.64 -17.86 1.87
CA LEU A 93 -12.74 -17.51 0.79
C LEU A 93 -11.52 -18.43 0.82
N ILE A 94 -11.33 -19.22 -0.24
CA ILE A 94 -10.14 -20.03 -0.46
C ILE A 94 -9.33 -19.35 -1.55
N ILE A 95 -8.15 -18.83 -1.22
CA ILE A 95 -7.33 -18.08 -2.18
C ILE A 95 -6.26 -18.98 -2.84
N LEU A 96 -5.60 -19.84 -2.04
CA LEU A 96 -4.50 -20.69 -2.50
C LEU A 96 -4.89 -22.17 -2.49
N PRO A 97 -4.32 -23.00 -3.39
CA PRO A 97 -4.45 -24.46 -3.33
C PRO A 97 -3.98 -25.04 -1.99
N GLY A 98 -4.63 -26.11 -1.51
CA GLY A 98 -4.29 -26.80 -0.25
C GLY A 98 -4.65 -26.03 1.03
N GLY A 99 -5.46 -24.98 0.93
CA GLY A 99 -6.04 -24.29 2.09
C GLY A 99 -7.42 -24.86 2.42
N ASP A 100 -7.46 -25.95 3.18
CA ASP A 100 -8.71 -26.71 3.40
C ASP A 100 -9.78 -25.92 4.18
N ASP A 101 -9.35 -24.97 5.02
CA ASP A 101 -10.29 -24.16 5.82
C ASP A 101 -10.62 -22.80 5.19
N GLY A 102 -9.80 -22.17 4.35
CA GLY A 102 -10.08 -20.79 3.86
C GLY A 102 -10.32 -19.74 4.97
N ARG A 103 -10.63 -18.49 4.61
CA ARG A 103 -10.95 -17.40 5.56
C ARG A 103 -12.43 -17.05 5.57
N PRO A 104 -13.04 -16.70 6.71
CA PRO A 104 -14.41 -16.19 6.74
C PRO A 104 -14.54 -14.95 5.85
N ILE A 105 -15.59 -14.91 5.02
CA ILE A 105 -15.91 -13.76 4.18
C ILE A 105 -17.35 -13.32 4.44
N GLY A 106 -17.53 -12.01 4.63
CA GLY A 106 -18.79 -11.40 5.04
C GLY A 106 -18.96 -9.99 4.48
N ALA A 107 -20.07 -9.33 4.83
CA ALA A 107 -20.47 -8.05 4.24
C ALA A 107 -19.37 -6.97 4.23
N ALA A 108 -18.46 -6.96 5.22
CA ALA A 108 -17.31 -6.06 5.27
C ALA A 108 -16.41 -6.09 4.01
N TYR A 109 -16.46 -7.15 3.20
CA TYR A 109 -15.69 -7.25 1.97
C TYR A 109 -16.35 -6.57 0.77
N TRP A 110 -17.65 -6.29 0.74
CA TRP A 110 -18.30 -5.78 -0.48
C TRP A 110 -19.42 -4.77 -0.22
N ASP A 111 -19.98 -4.74 0.98
CA ASP A 111 -21.07 -3.85 1.32
C ASP A 111 -20.51 -2.46 1.64
N LYS A 112 -20.91 -1.48 0.81
CA LYS A 112 -20.51 -0.09 0.98
C LYS A 112 -20.93 0.47 2.33
N THR A 113 -22.11 0.12 2.80
CA THR A 113 -22.64 0.59 4.08
C THR A 113 -21.78 0.10 5.24
N GLU A 114 -21.34 -1.16 5.20
CA GLU A 114 -20.43 -1.72 6.21
C GLU A 114 -19.05 -1.05 6.17
N LYS A 115 -18.53 -0.73 4.97
CA LYS A 115 -17.31 0.08 4.82
C LYS A 115 -17.47 1.47 5.44
N ILE A 116 -18.57 2.18 5.17
CA ILE A 116 -18.81 3.52 5.74
C ILE A 116 -18.98 3.45 7.27
N LYS A 117 -19.71 2.46 7.79
CA LYS A 117 -19.81 2.21 9.24
C LYS A 117 -18.46 1.93 9.88
N PHE A 118 -17.60 1.15 9.21
CA PHE A 118 -16.23 0.93 9.65
C PHE A 118 -15.45 2.26 9.70
N MET A 119 -15.53 3.08 8.65
CA MET A 119 -14.84 4.37 8.61
C MET A 119 -15.32 5.28 9.75
N ASP A 120 -16.63 5.39 9.95
CA ASP A 120 -17.23 6.21 11.01
C ASP A 120 -16.83 5.74 12.40
N ARG A 121 -16.84 4.42 12.65
CA ARG A 121 -16.39 3.83 13.93
C ARG A 121 -14.95 4.20 14.27
N HIS A 122 -14.09 4.33 13.26
CA HIS A 122 -12.66 4.60 13.46
C HIS A 122 -12.29 6.08 13.34
N GLY A 123 -13.23 6.95 12.93
CA GLY A 123 -12.97 8.37 12.68
C GLY A 123 -12.24 8.62 11.36
N ILE A 124 -12.35 7.71 10.40
CA ILE A 124 -11.74 7.82 9.07
C ILE A 124 -12.63 8.73 8.20
N ASP A 125 -12.06 9.84 7.74
CA ASP A 125 -12.74 10.81 6.88
C ASP A 125 -12.86 10.28 5.45
N GLY A 126 -11.74 9.79 4.90
CA GLY A 126 -11.65 9.31 3.52
C GLY A 126 -10.95 7.96 3.40
N ALA A 127 -11.21 7.22 2.34
CA ALA A 127 -10.51 5.97 2.07
C ALA A 127 -10.28 5.73 0.57
N CYS A 128 -9.15 5.12 0.24
CA CYS A 128 -8.84 4.62 -1.10
C CYS A 128 -9.02 3.09 -1.11
N VAL A 129 -10.14 2.62 -1.69
CA VAL A 129 -10.44 1.18 -1.76
C VAL A 129 -9.73 0.51 -2.94
N SER A 130 -9.25 -0.70 -2.74
CA SER A 130 -8.68 -1.53 -3.81
C SER A 130 -9.40 -2.88 -3.90
N LEU A 131 -9.41 -3.49 -5.09
CA LEU A 131 -9.77 -4.91 -5.17
C LEU A 131 -8.74 -5.71 -4.37
N ALA A 132 -9.20 -6.55 -3.45
CA ALA A 132 -8.31 -7.45 -2.71
C ALA A 132 -7.64 -8.49 -3.63
N ASN A 133 -6.51 -9.02 -3.18
CA ASN A 133 -5.82 -10.11 -3.86
C ASN A 133 -6.75 -11.34 -4.04
N PRO A 134 -6.58 -12.15 -5.10
CA PRO A 134 -5.47 -12.16 -6.06
C PRO A 134 -5.80 -11.45 -7.38
N TRP A 135 -6.60 -10.39 -7.34
CA TRP A 135 -6.96 -9.58 -8.52
C TRP A 135 -7.48 -10.42 -9.69
N LEU A 136 -6.76 -10.48 -10.80
CA LEU A 136 -7.16 -11.21 -12.01
C LEU A 136 -6.13 -12.27 -12.42
N ASP A 137 -5.13 -12.51 -11.57
CA ASP A 137 -3.90 -13.24 -11.90
C ASP A 137 -4.14 -14.72 -12.24
N PHE A 138 -5.34 -15.23 -11.96
CA PHE A 138 -5.75 -16.62 -12.17
C PHE A 138 -6.63 -16.81 -13.41
N LEU A 139 -6.93 -15.75 -14.14
CA LEU A 139 -7.76 -15.77 -15.35
C LEU A 139 -6.90 -15.90 -16.60
N GLU A 140 -7.54 -16.36 -17.69
CA GLU A 140 -6.98 -16.26 -19.02
C GLU A 140 -7.02 -14.81 -19.54
N VAL A 141 -6.10 -14.47 -20.45
CA VAL A 141 -5.90 -13.10 -20.97
C VAL A 141 -7.22 -12.43 -21.38
N ASP A 142 -7.97 -13.04 -22.29
CA ASP A 142 -9.20 -12.43 -22.84
C ASP A 142 -10.27 -12.22 -21.77
N GLN A 143 -10.39 -13.17 -20.85
CA GLN A 143 -11.30 -13.06 -19.72
C GLN A 143 -10.86 -11.95 -18.77
N ALA A 144 -9.56 -11.87 -18.44
CA ALA A 144 -9.00 -10.85 -17.57
C ALA A 144 -9.25 -9.44 -18.11
N VAL A 145 -9.05 -9.20 -19.41
CA VAL A 145 -9.31 -7.89 -20.03
C VAL A 145 -10.77 -7.47 -19.86
N SER A 146 -11.72 -8.35 -20.21
CA SER A 146 -13.15 -8.04 -20.10
C SER A 146 -13.61 -7.85 -18.65
N VAL A 147 -13.04 -8.63 -17.71
CA VAL A 147 -13.33 -8.50 -16.28
C VAL A 147 -12.74 -7.19 -15.74
N ALA A 148 -11.49 -6.86 -16.04
CA ALA A 148 -10.84 -5.62 -15.60
C ALA A 148 -11.65 -4.38 -15.99
N GLN A 149 -12.11 -4.29 -17.24
CA GLN A 149 -12.94 -3.18 -17.71
C GLN A 149 -14.23 -3.03 -16.88
N ARG A 150 -14.88 -4.15 -16.53
CA ARG A 150 -16.09 -4.15 -15.70
C ARG A 150 -15.78 -3.73 -14.27
N LEU A 151 -14.75 -4.30 -13.66
CA LEU A 151 -14.37 -4.03 -12.27
C LEU A 151 -13.99 -2.56 -12.06
N ASN A 152 -13.25 -1.96 -12.99
CA ASN A 152 -12.88 -0.54 -12.89
C ASN A 152 -14.09 0.39 -12.95
N ARG A 153 -15.09 0.09 -13.78
CA ARG A 153 -16.36 0.84 -13.81
C ARG A 153 -17.20 0.62 -12.56
N GLU A 154 -17.17 -0.58 -11.99
CA GLU A 154 -17.83 -0.87 -10.71
C GLU A 154 -17.15 -0.14 -9.54
N LEU A 155 -15.83 -0.03 -9.54
CA LEU A 155 -15.07 0.75 -8.55
C LEU A 155 -15.39 2.25 -8.64
N GLU A 156 -15.45 2.79 -9.84
CA GLU A 156 -15.90 4.17 -10.08
C GLU A 156 -17.32 4.38 -9.53
N ALA A 157 -18.26 3.52 -9.92
CA ALA A 157 -19.64 3.59 -9.45
C ALA A 157 -19.76 3.42 -7.93
N TYR A 158 -18.93 2.57 -7.33
CA TYR A 158 -18.86 2.39 -5.88
C TYR A 158 -18.44 3.67 -5.18
N CYS A 159 -17.45 4.40 -5.71
CA CYS A 159 -17.02 5.69 -5.16
C CYS A 159 -18.09 6.78 -5.33
N MET A 160 -18.72 6.85 -6.51
CA MET A 160 -19.76 7.84 -6.84
C MET A 160 -21.08 7.65 -6.08
N ALA A 161 -21.44 6.41 -5.74
CA ALA A 161 -22.73 6.13 -5.12
C ALA A 161 -22.87 6.91 -3.79
N PRO A 162 -24.09 7.25 -3.36
CA PRO A 162 -24.30 7.79 -2.02
C PRO A 162 -23.72 6.84 -0.94
N ASN A 163 -23.28 7.38 0.20
CA ASN A 163 -22.70 6.59 1.30
C ASN A 163 -23.70 5.72 2.07
N GLY A 164 -24.96 5.68 1.62
CA GLY A 164 -26.05 4.89 2.19
C GLY A 164 -27.13 5.76 2.84
N PRO A 165 -28.30 5.16 3.18
CA PRO A 165 -29.36 5.85 3.88
C PRO A 165 -29.03 5.98 5.38
N GLY A 166 -28.85 7.21 5.85
CA GLY A 166 -28.70 7.52 7.27
C GLY A 166 -27.91 8.80 7.47
N ALA A 167 -28.47 9.74 8.25
CA ALA A 167 -27.65 10.82 8.79
C ALA A 167 -26.56 10.18 9.65
N ARG A 168 -25.29 10.50 9.33
CA ARG A 168 -24.15 10.17 10.18
C ARG A 168 -24.50 10.57 11.62
N SER A 169 -24.26 9.69 12.58
CA SER A 169 -24.70 9.92 13.98
C SER A 169 -24.26 11.31 14.43
N PRO A 170 -25.15 12.12 15.04
CA PRO A 170 -24.80 13.48 15.49
C PRO A 170 -23.72 13.49 16.58
N ASP A 171 -23.49 12.35 17.24
CA ASP A 171 -22.44 12.18 18.24
C ASP A 171 -21.05 11.97 17.62
N LEU A 172 -20.95 11.78 16.30
CA LEU A 172 -19.67 11.66 15.61
C LEU A 172 -19.11 13.05 15.28
N GLU A 173 -17.81 13.21 15.51
CA GLU A 173 -17.06 14.39 15.11
C GLU A 173 -17.31 14.78 13.65
N PRO A 174 -17.47 16.07 13.30
CA PRO A 174 -17.70 16.52 11.93
C PRO A 174 -16.63 16.01 10.96
N LEU A 175 -17.04 15.67 9.73
CA LEU A 175 -16.10 15.28 8.67
C LEU A 175 -15.25 16.47 8.22
N LEU A 176 -13.98 16.20 7.96
CA LEU A 176 -13.04 17.16 7.37
C LEU A 176 -13.01 17.11 5.84
N LEU A 177 -13.69 16.11 5.25
CA LEU A 177 -13.98 16.00 3.82
C LEU A 177 -15.47 16.27 3.57
N ALA A 178 -15.82 16.54 2.32
CA ALA A 178 -17.22 16.52 1.90
C ALA A 178 -17.79 15.09 2.00
N GLU A 179 -19.09 14.95 2.28
CA GLU A 179 -19.72 13.63 2.47
C GLU A 179 -19.63 12.80 1.17
N GLU A 180 -19.82 13.46 0.03
CA GLU A 180 -19.66 12.88 -1.30
C GLU A 180 -18.20 12.56 -1.67
N ASP A 181 -17.23 13.09 -0.92
CA ASP A 181 -15.79 12.99 -1.25
C ASP A 181 -15.02 12.02 -0.35
N ARG A 182 -15.72 11.06 0.27
CA ARG A 182 -15.11 10.13 1.24
C ARG A 182 -14.41 8.93 0.61
N LEU A 183 -14.64 8.65 -0.68
CA LEU A 183 -14.11 7.43 -1.32
C LEU A 183 -13.35 7.75 -2.62
N ARG A 184 -12.22 7.06 -2.76
CA ARG A 184 -11.43 6.90 -3.98
C ARG A 184 -11.14 5.42 -4.17
N ALA A 185 -10.62 5.05 -5.34
CA ALA A 185 -10.23 3.68 -5.60
C ALA A 185 -8.87 3.54 -6.29
N PHE A 186 -8.28 2.35 -6.15
CA PHE A 186 -7.22 1.85 -7.03
C PHE A 186 -7.84 0.89 -8.04
N GLY A 187 -7.65 1.18 -9.32
CA GLY A 187 -8.09 0.32 -10.42
C GLY A 187 -7.29 -0.98 -10.52
N VAL A 188 -7.81 -1.90 -11.31
CA VAL A 188 -7.30 -3.26 -11.49
C VAL A 188 -6.85 -3.45 -12.93
N LEU A 189 -5.68 -4.05 -13.11
CA LEU A 189 -5.14 -4.39 -14.43
C LEU A 189 -5.34 -5.89 -14.75
N PRO A 190 -5.52 -6.25 -16.04
CA PRO A 190 -5.51 -7.64 -16.48
C PRO A 190 -4.08 -8.20 -16.57
N LEU A 191 -3.30 -8.07 -15.50
CA LEU A 191 -1.92 -8.56 -15.41
C LEU A 191 -1.90 -10.05 -15.05
N VAL A 192 -1.98 -10.89 -16.08
CA VAL A 192 -2.00 -12.34 -15.94
C VAL A 192 -0.61 -12.95 -16.19
N PRO A 193 -0.16 -13.94 -15.39
CA PRO A 193 1.03 -14.72 -15.69
C PRO A 193 0.94 -15.40 -17.05
N LEU A 194 1.86 -15.09 -17.95
CA LEU A 194 1.85 -15.63 -19.31
C LEU A 194 2.45 -17.04 -19.35
N GLN A 195 1.70 -17.96 -19.92
CA GLN A 195 2.16 -19.30 -20.27
C GLN A 195 2.94 -19.29 -21.60
N VAL A 196 3.76 -20.32 -21.81
CA VAL A 196 4.54 -20.47 -23.04
C VAL A 196 3.59 -20.54 -24.24
N GLY A 197 3.84 -19.68 -25.24
CA GLY A 197 3.05 -19.63 -26.47
C GLY A 197 1.81 -18.72 -26.44
N GLN A 198 1.49 -18.08 -25.31
CA GLN A 198 0.43 -17.07 -25.26
C GLN A 198 0.85 -15.76 -25.96
N ASP A 199 -0.13 -15.08 -26.55
CA ASP A 199 0.08 -13.82 -27.26
C ASP A 199 0.37 -12.67 -26.28
N GLN A 200 1.65 -12.39 -26.10
CA GLN A 200 2.14 -11.29 -25.27
C GLN A 200 1.63 -9.92 -25.75
N GLN A 201 1.46 -9.72 -27.06
CA GLN A 201 1.01 -8.43 -27.59
C GLN A 201 -0.46 -8.19 -27.26
N ALA A 202 -1.30 -9.22 -27.37
CA ALA A 202 -2.70 -9.14 -26.94
C ALA A 202 -2.82 -8.83 -25.44
N ALA A 203 -2.04 -9.53 -24.60
CA ALA A 203 -2.03 -9.29 -23.15
C ALA A 203 -1.58 -7.86 -22.81
N LEU A 204 -0.47 -7.41 -23.42
CA LEU A 204 0.03 -6.05 -23.22
C LEU A 204 -0.97 -4.99 -23.68
N LYS A 205 -1.61 -5.18 -24.84
CA LYS A 205 -2.63 -4.27 -25.35
C LYS A 205 -3.78 -4.10 -24.35
N GLY A 206 -4.32 -5.21 -23.83
CA GLY A 206 -5.39 -5.17 -22.85
C GLY A 206 -4.99 -4.48 -21.54
N VAL A 207 -3.74 -4.66 -21.10
CA VAL A 207 -3.18 -3.95 -19.94
C VAL A 207 -3.11 -2.44 -20.20
N LEU A 208 -2.60 -2.01 -21.35
CA LEU A 208 -2.49 -0.60 -21.71
C LEU A 208 -3.85 0.08 -21.89
N GLU A 209 -4.84 -0.62 -22.45
CA GLU A 209 -6.23 -0.16 -22.53
C GLU A 209 -6.86 0.02 -21.14
N ALA A 210 -6.55 -0.87 -20.19
CA ALA A 210 -7.00 -0.72 -18.81
C ALA A 210 -6.36 0.49 -18.11
N VAL A 211 -5.06 0.75 -18.33
CA VAL A 211 -4.39 1.96 -17.81
C VAL A 211 -5.07 3.23 -18.33
N GLU A 212 -5.36 3.29 -19.63
CA GLU A 212 -6.03 4.43 -20.25
C GLU A 212 -7.47 4.60 -19.74
N LEU A 213 -8.22 3.51 -19.57
CA LEU A 213 -9.55 3.57 -18.95
C LEU A 213 -9.46 4.17 -17.54
N ILE A 214 -8.54 3.66 -16.71
CA ILE A 214 -8.40 4.06 -15.31
C ILE A 214 -8.01 5.54 -15.20
N SER A 215 -7.09 6.04 -16.04
CA SER A 215 -6.69 7.46 -16.02
C SER A 215 -7.81 8.44 -16.39
N ASN A 216 -8.89 7.96 -16.99
CA ASN A 216 -10.05 8.76 -17.37
C ASN A 216 -11.23 8.63 -16.37
N LEU A 217 -11.08 7.85 -15.28
CA LEU A 217 -12.10 7.68 -14.24
C LEU A 217 -11.77 8.55 -13.02
N PRO A 218 -12.59 9.57 -12.69
CA PRO A 218 -12.20 10.63 -11.75
C PRO A 218 -12.03 10.19 -10.30
N HIS A 219 -12.62 9.07 -9.87
CA HIS A 219 -12.45 8.58 -8.50
C HIS A 219 -11.35 7.51 -8.39
N LEU A 220 -10.78 7.06 -9.51
CA LEU A 220 -9.65 6.13 -9.49
C LEU A 220 -8.33 6.92 -9.44
N CYS A 221 -7.70 6.91 -8.27
CA CYS A 221 -6.48 7.66 -7.99
C CYS A 221 -5.19 6.90 -8.34
N GLY A 222 -5.31 5.67 -8.83
CA GLY A 222 -4.18 4.80 -9.10
C GLY A 222 -4.62 3.40 -9.52
N ILE A 223 -3.68 2.47 -9.46
CA ILE A 223 -3.88 1.04 -9.69
C ILE A 223 -3.32 0.21 -8.53
N ILE A 224 -3.84 -0.99 -8.33
CA ILE A 224 -3.25 -2.01 -7.45
C ILE A 224 -2.74 -3.19 -8.29
N ILE A 225 -1.53 -3.66 -7.99
CA ILE A 225 -0.93 -4.82 -8.66
C ILE A 225 -0.22 -5.74 -7.66
N GLY A 226 -0.20 -7.03 -7.97
CA GLY A 226 0.64 -8.02 -7.30
C GLY A 226 2.10 -7.96 -7.73
N THR A 227 2.92 -8.88 -7.23
CA THR A 227 4.38 -8.89 -7.44
C THR A 227 4.86 -9.74 -8.63
N ARG A 228 3.96 -10.47 -9.32
CA ARG A 228 4.33 -11.39 -10.41
C ARG A 228 4.36 -10.76 -11.80
N GLY A 229 3.66 -9.65 -12.04
CA GLY A 229 3.51 -9.09 -13.39
C GLY A 229 3.03 -10.14 -14.40
N PHE A 230 3.71 -10.28 -15.54
CA PHE A 230 3.45 -11.35 -16.52
C PHE A 230 4.00 -12.74 -16.12
N GLY A 231 4.21 -12.98 -14.82
CA GLY A 231 4.62 -14.26 -14.24
C GLY A 231 6.09 -14.33 -13.84
N LEU A 232 6.95 -13.46 -14.38
CA LEU A 232 8.38 -13.44 -14.07
C LEU A 232 8.78 -12.42 -13.01
N GLY A 233 7.87 -11.57 -12.53
CA GLY A 233 8.16 -10.51 -11.56
C GLY A 233 8.10 -9.11 -12.18
N LEU A 234 8.28 -8.09 -11.34
CA LEU A 234 8.17 -6.67 -11.72
C LEU A 234 9.42 -6.11 -12.43
N ASP A 235 10.52 -6.87 -12.40
CA ASP A 235 11.79 -6.63 -13.09
C ASP A 235 11.79 -7.17 -14.54
N ASP A 236 10.69 -7.79 -14.97
CA ASP A 236 10.54 -8.29 -16.33
C ASP A 236 10.46 -7.13 -17.34
N SER A 237 11.43 -7.06 -18.26
CA SER A 237 11.47 -6.04 -19.32
C SER A 237 10.23 -6.00 -20.22
N ARG A 238 9.43 -7.08 -20.27
CA ARG A 238 8.15 -7.08 -20.98
C ARG A 238 7.13 -6.10 -20.37
N LEU A 239 7.34 -5.67 -19.12
CA LEU A 239 6.54 -4.66 -18.43
C LEU A 239 7.01 -3.22 -18.70
N ASP A 240 8.15 -3.00 -19.38
CA ASP A 240 8.63 -1.63 -19.68
C ASP A 240 7.57 -0.74 -20.39
N PRO A 241 6.75 -1.24 -21.34
CA PRO A 241 5.68 -0.44 -21.91
C PRO A 241 4.57 -0.09 -20.91
N LEU A 242 4.29 -0.97 -19.94
CA LEU A 242 3.38 -0.66 -18.83
C LEU A 242 3.97 0.42 -17.93
N TRP A 243 5.24 0.28 -17.51
CA TRP A 243 5.92 1.28 -16.69
C TRP A 243 5.93 2.65 -17.36
N LYS A 244 6.23 2.70 -18.66
CA LYS A 244 6.14 3.92 -19.46
C LYS A 244 4.74 4.54 -19.48
N ALA A 245 3.70 3.71 -19.57
CA ALA A 245 2.32 4.19 -19.58
C ALA A 245 1.91 4.75 -18.22
N LEU A 246 2.28 4.08 -17.12
CA LEU A 246 2.00 4.53 -15.75
C LEU A 246 2.77 5.80 -15.38
N GLU A 247 4.00 5.95 -15.87
CA GLU A 247 4.76 7.18 -15.72
C GLU A 247 4.07 8.35 -16.45
N ARG A 248 3.60 8.13 -17.69
CA ARG A 248 2.90 9.13 -18.49
C ARG A 248 1.58 9.58 -17.85
N THR A 249 0.79 8.64 -17.33
CA THR A 249 -0.51 8.95 -16.71
C THR A 249 -0.38 9.43 -15.27
N GLU A 250 0.82 9.34 -14.70
CA GLU A 250 1.13 9.68 -13.32
C GLU A 250 0.27 8.95 -12.26
N LEU A 251 -0.33 7.82 -12.65
CA LEU A 251 -1.15 6.99 -11.77
C LEU A 251 -0.28 6.43 -10.63
N LEU A 252 -0.79 6.48 -9.41
CA LEU A 252 -0.16 5.83 -8.27
C LEU A 252 -0.27 4.30 -8.41
N VAL A 253 0.84 3.59 -8.30
CA VAL A 253 0.89 2.13 -8.39
C VAL A 253 1.04 1.55 -7.00
N PHE A 254 -0.04 1.00 -6.45
CA PHE A 254 -0.03 0.30 -5.17
C PHE A 254 0.43 -1.15 -5.36
N ILE A 255 1.66 -1.44 -4.92
CA ILE A 255 2.26 -2.77 -4.99
C ILE A 255 1.94 -3.53 -3.71
N HIS A 256 1.24 -4.65 -3.84
CA HIS A 256 0.70 -5.40 -2.72
C HIS A 256 1.12 -6.89 -2.79
N PRO A 257 1.44 -7.53 -1.66
CA PRO A 257 1.81 -8.94 -1.62
C PRO A 257 0.60 -9.86 -1.76
N HIS A 258 0.83 -11.09 -2.17
CA HIS A 258 -0.19 -12.14 -2.19
C HIS A 258 0.43 -13.54 -2.11
N TYR A 259 1.51 -13.76 -2.84
CA TYR A 259 2.05 -15.11 -3.11
C TYR A 259 2.95 -15.64 -1.98
N GLY A 260 3.47 -14.77 -1.11
CA GLY A 260 4.46 -15.09 -0.10
C GLY A 260 5.82 -15.51 -0.67
N ILE A 261 6.69 -16.05 0.20
CA ILE A 261 8.04 -16.50 -0.16
C ILE A 261 8.22 -18.02 -0.19
N THR A 262 7.22 -18.79 0.27
CA THR A 262 7.26 -20.26 0.32
C THR A 262 5.98 -20.82 -0.26
N ALA A 263 6.09 -21.58 -1.35
CA ALA A 263 4.95 -22.06 -2.12
C ALA A 263 4.23 -23.29 -1.53
N ALA A 264 4.72 -23.88 -0.43
CA ALA A 264 4.15 -25.13 0.09
C ALA A 264 3.92 -25.06 1.60
N ARG A 265 2.74 -25.48 2.04
CA ARG A 265 2.55 -26.09 3.37
C ARG A 265 3.19 -27.47 3.32
N GLY A 266 3.82 -27.92 4.40
CA GLY A 266 4.41 -29.25 4.49
C GLY A 266 5.86 -29.25 4.98
N PRO A 267 6.52 -30.43 5.02
CA PRO A 267 7.86 -30.59 5.60
C PRO A 267 8.95 -29.75 4.94
N GLU A 268 8.79 -29.43 3.65
CA GLU A 268 9.73 -28.62 2.86
C GLU A 268 9.44 -27.12 2.95
N SER A 269 8.39 -26.72 3.67
CA SER A 269 8.09 -25.33 3.94
C SER A 269 9.16 -24.72 4.85
N ALA A 270 9.66 -23.53 4.53
CA ALA A 270 10.54 -22.81 5.45
C ALA A 270 9.84 -22.43 6.78
N PHE A 271 8.50 -22.51 6.82
CA PHE A 271 7.70 -22.32 8.03
C PHE A 271 7.50 -23.58 8.86
N GLY A 272 8.07 -24.71 8.42
CA GLY A 272 7.99 -25.99 9.10
C GLY A 272 6.60 -26.63 9.08
N PRO A 273 6.46 -27.82 9.69
CA PRO A 273 5.24 -28.61 9.64
C PRO A 273 4.20 -28.23 10.72
N LEU A 274 4.59 -27.45 11.74
CA LEU A 274 3.69 -27.07 12.83
C LEU A 274 2.62 -26.08 12.32
N ASN A 275 1.35 -26.35 12.62
CA ASN A 275 0.25 -25.46 12.26
C ASN A 275 0.23 -24.19 13.13
N ASN A 276 0.92 -23.14 12.66
CA ASN A 276 0.93 -21.82 13.27
C ASN A 276 -0.22 -20.91 12.75
N GLY A 277 -1.32 -21.52 12.28
CA GLY A 277 -2.42 -20.82 11.64
C GLY A 277 -1.95 -20.03 10.41
N HIS A 278 -2.28 -18.73 10.37
CA HIS A 278 -1.88 -17.82 9.30
C HIS A 278 -0.75 -16.87 9.68
N VAL A 279 -0.17 -16.99 10.89
CA VAL A 279 0.80 -16.01 11.41
C VAL A 279 2.04 -15.93 10.52
N LEU A 280 2.70 -17.06 10.23
CA LEU A 280 3.95 -17.03 9.46
C LEU A 280 3.78 -16.55 8.01
N PRO A 281 2.79 -17.03 7.22
CA PRO A 281 2.57 -16.52 5.87
C PRO A 281 2.18 -15.04 5.82
N LEU A 282 1.40 -14.55 6.79
CA LEU A 282 0.97 -13.14 6.82
C LEU A 282 2.05 -12.21 7.37
N ALA A 283 2.66 -12.55 8.50
CA ALA A 283 3.61 -11.68 9.19
C ALA A 283 5.01 -11.71 8.58
N LEU A 284 5.41 -12.81 7.93
CA LEU A 284 6.71 -12.94 7.27
C LEU A 284 6.54 -13.09 5.76
N GLY A 285 5.66 -13.98 5.31
CA GLY A 285 5.49 -14.27 3.89
C GLY A 285 5.24 -13.03 3.04
N PHE A 286 4.22 -12.24 3.40
CA PHE A 286 3.83 -11.04 2.68
C PHE A 286 4.90 -9.93 2.72
N PRO A 287 5.43 -9.49 3.88
CA PRO A 287 6.50 -8.49 3.93
C PRO A 287 7.76 -8.88 3.15
N PHE A 288 8.19 -10.14 3.21
CA PHE A 288 9.38 -10.58 2.47
C PHE A 288 9.12 -10.67 0.96
N GLU A 289 7.91 -11.02 0.52
CA GLU A 289 7.53 -10.96 -0.88
C GLU A 289 7.66 -9.53 -1.43
N THR A 290 7.08 -8.54 -0.74
CA THR A 290 7.22 -7.11 -1.11
C THR A 290 8.68 -6.69 -1.14
N THR A 291 9.47 -7.08 -0.13
CA THR A 291 10.91 -6.76 -0.05
C THR A 291 11.67 -7.28 -1.27
N ILE A 292 11.42 -8.54 -1.66
CA ILE A 292 12.07 -9.16 -2.81
C ILE A 292 11.64 -8.49 -4.12
N ALA A 293 10.34 -8.28 -4.31
CA ALA A 293 9.79 -7.69 -5.54
C ALA A 293 10.35 -6.29 -5.80
N ILE A 294 10.39 -5.43 -4.78
CA ILE A 294 10.89 -4.06 -4.90
C ILE A 294 12.41 -4.03 -5.05
N SER A 295 13.13 -4.90 -4.32
CA SER A 295 14.59 -5.02 -4.50
C SER A 295 14.91 -5.41 -5.94
N ARG A 296 14.22 -6.41 -6.51
CA ARG A 296 14.39 -6.83 -7.91
C ARG A 296 14.11 -5.70 -8.90
N LEU A 297 13.00 -4.98 -8.71
CA LEU A 297 12.62 -3.84 -9.55
C LEU A 297 13.73 -2.76 -9.56
N ILE A 298 14.26 -2.40 -8.39
CA ILE A 298 15.34 -1.42 -8.26
C ILE A 298 16.62 -1.95 -8.93
N LEU A 299 17.05 -3.17 -8.61
CA LEU A 299 18.27 -3.79 -9.14
C LEU A 299 18.23 -4.03 -10.66
N ALA A 300 17.04 -4.08 -11.25
CA ALA A 300 16.83 -4.14 -12.69
C ALA A 300 16.86 -2.75 -13.36
N GLY A 301 17.08 -1.66 -12.62
CA GLY A 301 17.15 -0.30 -13.14
C GLY A 301 15.82 0.23 -13.65
N VAL A 302 14.68 -0.32 -13.21
CA VAL A 302 13.35 0.14 -13.66
C VAL A 302 13.15 1.61 -13.28
N LEU A 303 13.56 2.01 -12.08
CA LEU A 303 13.45 3.40 -11.60
C LEU A 303 14.49 4.35 -12.22
N ASP A 304 15.49 3.83 -12.95
CA ASP A 304 16.36 4.66 -13.78
C ASP A 304 15.73 4.92 -15.15
N ARG A 305 15.06 3.91 -15.71
CA ARG A 305 14.35 4.03 -17.00
C ARG A 305 13.06 4.84 -16.88
N PHE A 306 12.39 4.78 -15.73
CA PHE A 306 11.12 5.46 -15.45
C PHE A 306 11.18 6.22 -14.11
N PRO A 307 11.97 7.31 -14.05
CA PRO A 307 12.33 7.99 -12.81
C PRO A 307 11.19 8.74 -12.12
N THR A 308 10.05 8.98 -12.79
CA THR A 308 8.89 9.65 -12.19
C THR A 308 7.74 8.72 -11.85
N LEU A 309 7.94 7.41 -11.93
CA LEU A 309 6.99 6.41 -11.43
C LEU A 309 6.64 6.67 -9.95
N ARG A 310 5.34 6.60 -9.65
CA ARG A 310 4.81 6.74 -8.29
C ARG A 310 4.42 5.36 -7.77
N LEU A 311 5.28 4.75 -6.95
CA LEU A 311 5.04 3.42 -6.39
C LEU A 311 4.70 3.54 -4.90
N LEU A 312 3.50 3.12 -4.50
CA LEU A 312 3.07 2.95 -3.11
C LEU A 312 3.29 1.50 -2.68
N LEU A 313 3.98 1.30 -1.57
CA LEU A 313 4.39 -0.02 -1.11
C LEU A 313 3.59 -0.44 0.12
N ALA A 314 2.95 -1.61 0.02
CA ALA A 314 2.22 -2.21 1.12
C ALA A 314 3.14 -2.56 2.31
N HIS A 315 2.59 -2.44 3.52
CA HIS A 315 3.19 -2.83 4.79
C HIS A 315 4.56 -2.19 5.02
N ALA A 316 4.68 -0.88 4.77
CA ALA A 316 5.94 -0.12 4.81
C ALA A 316 7.08 -0.73 3.98
N ALA A 317 6.76 -1.32 2.83
CA ALA A 317 7.69 -2.08 1.98
C ALA A 317 8.29 -3.34 2.66
N GLY A 318 7.58 -3.88 3.64
CA GLY A 318 7.95 -5.09 4.36
C GLY A 318 9.23 -4.95 5.17
N ALA A 319 10.19 -5.84 4.95
CA ALA A 319 11.49 -5.85 5.63
C ALA A 319 12.53 -4.93 4.95
N LEU A 320 12.19 -4.27 3.83
CA LEU A 320 13.14 -3.46 3.07
C LEU A 320 13.75 -2.31 3.88
N PRO A 321 13.00 -1.58 4.74
CA PRO A 321 13.62 -0.54 5.57
C PRO A 321 14.75 -1.08 6.44
N LEU A 322 14.51 -2.18 7.15
CA LEU A 322 15.49 -2.85 8.01
C LEU A 322 16.70 -3.37 7.22
N LEU A 323 16.48 -3.91 6.02
CA LEU A 323 17.52 -4.55 5.21
C LEU A 323 18.25 -3.59 4.27
N SER A 324 17.83 -2.32 4.19
CA SER A 324 18.33 -1.32 3.24
C SER A 324 19.86 -1.17 3.26
N ALA A 325 20.47 -1.00 4.43
CA ALA A 325 21.92 -0.86 4.57
C ALA A 325 22.67 -2.12 4.14
N ARG A 326 22.13 -3.30 4.44
CA ARG A 326 22.69 -4.59 3.98
C ARG A 326 22.63 -4.69 2.46
N LEU A 327 21.50 -4.34 1.86
CA LEU A 327 21.32 -4.38 0.42
C LEU A 327 22.26 -3.40 -0.29
N SER A 328 22.41 -2.17 0.23
CA SER A 328 23.37 -1.20 -0.29
C SER A 328 24.80 -1.74 -0.27
N SER A 329 25.23 -2.30 0.87
CA SER A 329 26.56 -2.89 0.99
C SER A 329 26.77 -4.03 -0.02
N CYS A 330 25.79 -4.91 -0.21
CA CYS A 330 25.87 -5.95 -1.23
C CYS A 330 25.98 -5.39 -2.67
N ILE A 331 25.23 -4.32 -3.00
CA ILE A 331 25.32 -3.66 -4.30
C ILE A 331 26.73 -3.09 -4.52
N ASP A 332 27.28 -2.39 -3.54
CA ASP A 332 28.58 -1.73 -3.65
C ASP A 332 29.74 -2.72 -3.79
N HIS A 333 29.58 -3.94 -3.26
CA HIS A 333 30.59 -5.01 -3.32
C HIS A 333 30.37 -6.01 -4.46
N ASP A 334 29.33 -5.84 -5.28
CA ASP A 334 29.06 -6.70 -6.44
C ASP A 334 29.41 -5.96 -7.75
N PRO A 335 30.47 -6.37 -8.49
CA PRO A 335 30.90 -5.66 -9.69
C PRO A 335 29.85 -5.58 -10.81
N LEU A 336 28.90 -6.51 -10.86
CA LEU A 336 27.83 -6.50 -11.87
C LEU A 336 26.79 -5.42 -11.57
N LEU A 337 26.53 -5.16 -10.29
CA LEU A 337 25.50 -4.22 -9.84
C LEU A 337 26.06 -2.82 -9.61
N ALA A 338 27.31 -2.69 -9.15
CA ALA A 338 27.96 -1.42 -8.89
C ALA A 338 27.97 -0.47 -10.11
N SER A 339 27.96 -1.01 -11.34
CA SER A 339 27.92 -0.21 -12.58
C SER A 339 26.53 -0.12 -13.22
N ARG A 340 25.50 -0.79 -12.69
CA ARG A 340 24.19 -0.88 -13.32
C ARG A 340 23.25 0.26 -12.93
N LEU A 341 23.29 0.66 -11.66
CA LEU A 341 22.38 1.66 -11.09
C LEU A 341 22.96 3.07 -11.25
N SER A 342 22.10 4.03 -11.58
CA SER A 342 22.49 5.43 -11.74
C SER A 342 22.65 6.18 -10.41
N HIS A 343 22.09 5.63 -9.34
CA HIS A 343 22.07 6.24 -8.01
C HIS A 343 22.31 5.20 -6.90
N PRO A 344 22.77 5.63 -5.70
CA PRO A 344 22.82 4.74 -4.55
C PRO A 344 21.40 4.32 -4.12
N LEU A 345 21.28 3.15 -3.48
CA LEU A 345 19.99 2.56 -3.05
C LEU A 345 19.11 3.56 -2.28
N SER A 346 19.71 4.36 -1.40
CA SER A 346 18.99 5.33 -0.57
C SER A 346 18.23 6.40 -1.37
N VAL A 347 18.69 6.73 -2.58
CA VAL A 347 17.98 7.68 -3.47
C VAL A 347 16.70 7.06 -4.02
N TYR A 348 16.73 5.78 -4.41
CA TYR A 348 15.53 5.09 -4.86
C TYR A 348 14.52 4.96 -3.73
N LEU A 349 14.95 4.54 -2.54
CA LEU A 349 14.05 4.38 -1.39
C LEU A 349 13.35 5.70 -1.02
N ARG A 350 14.06 6.83 -1.01
CA ARG A 350 13.46 8.15 -0.75
C ARG A 350 12.42 8.60 -1.80
N LYS A 351 12.42 8.02 -3.01
CA LYS A 351 11.45 8.35 -4.06
C LYS A 351 10.15 7.54 -3.95
N LEU A 352 10.15 6.43 -3.22
CA LEU A 352 9.01 5.54 -3.09
C LEU A 352 7.99 6.11 -2.08
N TYR A 353 6.74 5.68 -2.23
CA TYR A 353 5.67 5.93 -1.28
C TYR A 353 5.43 4.68 -0.44
N TYR A 354 4.97 4.88 0.79
CA TYR A 354 4.80 3.82 1.77
C TYR A 354 3.46 3.98 2.47
N ASP A 355 2.78 2.87 2.71
CA ASP A 355 1.77 2.89 3.77
C ASP A 355 2.43 2.84 5.16
N ALA A 356 1.66 3.13 6.20
CA ALA A 356 2.05 3.06 7.60
C ALA A 356 1.41 1.84 8.30
N VAL A 357 1.18 0.74 7.58
CA VAL A 357 0.66 -0.51 8.14
C VAL A 357 1.83 -1.30 8.76
N VAL A 358 2.26 -0.86 9.94
CA VAL A 358 3.47 -1.36 10.64
C VAL A 358 3.22 -1.84 12.08
N TYR A 359 2.07 -1.51 12.65
CA TYR A 359 1.59 -1.89 13.97
C TYR A 359 2.40 -1.42 15.19
N GLY A 360 3.61 -0.89 15.02
CA GLY A 360 4.47 -0.43 16.11
C GLY A 360 5.20 0.88 15.81
N PRO A 361 5.40 1.76 16.82
CA PRO A 361 6.02 3.07 16.62
C PRO A 361 7.52 3.01 16.30
N GLN A 362 8.24 1.97 16.75
CA GLN A 362 9.65 1.78 16.43
C GLN A 362 9.84 1.39 14.95
N GLU A 363 8.96 0.54 14.43
CA GLU A 363 8.92 0.14 13.03
C GLU A 363 8.62 1.33 12.12
N LEU A 364 7.67 2.20 12.53
CA LEU A 364 7.41 3.44 11.79
C LEU A 364 8.58 4.41 11.84
N ALA A 365 9.25 4.56 12.99
CA ALA A 365 10.43 5.42 13.10
C ALA A 365 11.61 4.90 12.26
N LEU A 366 11.76 3.58 12.12
CA LEU A 366 12.72 2.99 11.20
C LEU A 366 12.40 3.37 9.75
N LEU A 367 11.14 3.26 9.32
CA LEU A 367 10.71 3.73 8.00
C LEU A 367 11.03 5.22 7.82
N ASN A 368 10.71 6.05 8.81
CA ASN A 368 10.94 7.49 8.77
C ASN A 368 12.43 7.89 8.67
N SER A 369 13.34 7.02 9.12
CA SER A 369 14.78 7.26 8.95
C SER A 369 15.26 7.11 7.49
N LEU A 370 14.43 6.53 6.62
CA LEU A 370 14.78 6.15 5.25
C LEU A 370 13.89 6.84 4.21
N ALA A 371 12.59 6.97 4.51
CA ALA A 371 11.58 7.59 3.67
C ALA A 371 11.47 9.09 3.93
N ASP A 372 10.97 9.82 2.95
CA ASP A 372 10.47 11.18 3.16
C ASP A 372 9.13 11.09 3.92
N PRO A 373 8.94 11.80 5.05
CA PRO A 373 7.67 11.83 5.77
C PRO A 373 6.47 12.23 4.90
N GLU A 374 6.65 13.03 3.85
CA GLU A 374 5.59 13.40 2.90
C GLU A 374 5.14 12.23 2.01
N ARG A 375 5.87 11.12 2.03
CA ARG A 375 5.64 9.92 1.22
C ARG A 375 5.12 8.73 2.04
N VAL A 376 4.81 8.94 3.32
CA VAL A 376 4.25 7.93 4.21
C VAL A 376 2.77 8.24 4.46
N MET A 377 1.90 7.23 4.38
CA MET A 377 0.43 7.41 4.45
C MET A 377 -0.22 6.36 5.34
N PHE A 378 -1.17 6.78 6.17
CA PHE A 378 -1.93 5.88 7.02
C PHE A 378 -2.74 4.84 6.23
N GLY A 379 -2.82 3.62 6.76
CA GLY A 379 -3.57 2.51 6.18
C GLY A 379 -4.10 1.55 7.25
N THR A 380 -5.14 0.77 6.94
CA THR A 380 -5.74 -0.19 7.90
C THR A 380 -5.62 -1.66 7.53
N ASP A 381 -5.44 -1.97 6.25
CA ASP A 381 -5.56 -3.31 5.67
C ASP A 381 -6.94 -3.96 5.96
N HIS A 382 -7.98 -3.14 6.12
CA HIS A 382 -9.35 -3.62 6.27
C HIS A 382 -9.80 -4.37 5.01
N PRO A 383 -10.57 -5.47 5.12
CA PRO A 383 -11.17 -6.04 6.34
C PRO A 383 -10.41 -7.25 6.91
N PHE A 384 -9.11 -7.40 6.62
CA PHE A 384 -8.44 -8.70 6.80
C PHE A 384 -8.13 -9.10 8.25
N PHE A 385 -8.05 -8.14 9.17
CA PHE A 385 -7.71 -8.37 10.58
C PHE A 385 -8.84 -7.90 11.53
N PRO A 386 -10.02 -8.55 11.50
CA PRO A 386 -11.11 -8.23 12.42
C PRO A 386 -10.79 -8.66 13.86
N PRO A 387 -11.46 -8.06 14.88
CA PRO A 387 -11.36 -8.53 16.26
C PRO A 387 -11.71 -10.02 16.39
N LEU A 388 -10.95 -10.76 17.20
CA LEU A 388 -11.20 -12.19 17.45
C LEU A 388 -12.44 -12.42 18.34
N ALA A 389 -12.69 -11.53 19.30
CA ALA A 389 -13.83 -11.61 20.19
C ALA A 389 -15.03 -10.85 19.60
N ARG A 390 -16.18 -11.55 19.50
CA ARG A 390 -17.40 -11.09 18.82
C ARG A 390 -18.06 -9.83 19.42
N ALA A 391 -17.79 -9.49 20.68
CA ALA A 391 -18.60 -8.54 21.45
C ALA A 391 -18.08 -7.09 21.49
N SER A 392 -17.01 -6.77 20.77
CA SER A 392 -16.42 -5.42 20.84
C SER A 392 -17.08 -4.47 19.83
N VAL A 393 -17.98 -3.60 20.32
CA VAL A 393 -18.31 -2.30 19.69
C VAL A 393 -17.10 -1.36 19.63
N ALA A 394 -15.97 -1.73 20.23
CA ALA A 394 -14.74 -0.94 20.20
C ALA A 394 -14.10 -0.92 18.80
N LYS A 395 -13.22 0.07 18.62
CA LYS A 395 -12.34 0.17 17.45
C LYS A 395 -11.52 -1.12 17.30
N TRP A 396 -11.22 -1.49 16.06
CA TRP A 396 -10.40 -2.65 15.74
C TRP A 396 -8.97 -2.42 16.20
N ASP A 397 -8.41 -3.38 16.93
CA ASP A 397 -7.02 -3.33 17.40
C ASP A 397 -6.01 -3.18 16.25
N SER A 398 -6.32 -3.75 15.09
CA SER A 398 -5.50 -3.61 13.86
C SER A 398 -5.43 -2.16 13.36
N VAL A 399 -6.46 -1.34 13.63
CA VAL A 399 -6.50 0.08 13.27
C VAL A 399 -5.84 0.92 14.35
N THR A 400 -6.17 0.69 15.63
CA THR A 400 -5.64 1.49 16.74
C THR A 400 -4.14 1.35 16.87
N ARG A 401 -3.58 0.15 16.65
CA ARG A 401 -2.12 -0.06 16.66
C ARG A 401 -1.38 0.75 15.59
N ASN A 402 -1.94 0.87 14.38
CA ASN A 402 -1.33 1.69 13.33
C ASN A 402 -1.46 3.19 13.65
N LEU A 403 -2.57 3.64 14.26
CA LEU A 403 -2.70 5.02 14.73
C LEU A 403 -1.70 5.34 15.85
N GLU A 404 -1.58 4.45 16.84
CA GLU A 404 -0.60 4.54 17.92
C GLU A 404 0.84 4.52 17.39
N ALA A 405 1.12 3.72 16.36
CA ALA A 405 2.42 3.72 15.68
C ALA A 405 2.75 5.11 15.12
N VAL A 406 1.79 5.79 14.47
CA VAL A 406 1.97 7.17 13.98
C VAL A 406 2.14 8.15 15.14
N ASP A 407 1.28 8.08 16.15
CA ASP A 407 1.28 9.03 17.26
C ASP A 407 2.54 8.96 18.13
N MET A 408 3.06 7.75 18.33
CA MET A 408 4.15 7.48 19.27
C MET A 408 5.50 7.28 18.59
N ALA A 409 5.58 7.34 17.26
CA ALA A 409 6.83 7.18 16.51
C ALA A 409 7.87 8.25 16.90
N PRO A 410 9.04 7.84 17.41
CA PRO A 410 10.12 8.77 17.72
C PRO A 410 10.60 9.54 16.49
N GLY A 411 10.93 10.82 16.69
CA GLY A 411 11.50 11.67 15.64
C GLY A 411 10.49 12.26 14.66
N LEU A 412 9.19 11.98 14.80
CA LEU A 412 8.14 12.68 14.07
C LEU A 412 7.66 13.91 14.85
N GLU A 413 7.57 15.04 14.15
CA GLU A 413 6.88 16.24 14.63
C GLU A 413 5.36 16.10 14.46
N LYS A 414 4.59 16.99 15.11
CA LYS A 414 3.13 16.92 15.05
C LYS A 414 2.62 17.06 13.61
N GLU A 415 3.19 17.99 12.86
CA GLU A 415 2.85 18.29 11.48
C GLU A 415 3.08 17.07 10.58
N GLN A 416 4.17 16.33 10.81
CA GLN A 416 4.47 15.10 10.07
C GLN A 416 3.51 13.97 10.43
N ARG A 417 3.13 13.83 11.72
CA ARG A 417 2.10 12.87 12.14
C ARG A 417 0.75 13.17 11.48
N ASP A 418 0.32 14.43 11.49
CA ASP A 418 -0.91 14.87 10.85
C ASP A 418 -0.84 14.66 9.33
N ALA A 419 0.35 14.85 8.73
CA ALA A 419 0.56 14.59 7.32
C ALA A 419 0.41 13.11 6.95
N ILE A 420 1.03 12.22 7.73
CA ILE A 420 0.91 10.77 7.58
C ILE A 420 -0.54 10.31 7.76
N LYS A 421 -1.26 10.86 8.75
CA LYS A 421 -2.66 10.50 9.02
C LYS A 421 -3.59 10.79 7.85
N GLY A 422 -3.38 11.87 7.10
CA GLY A 422 -4.29 12.16 5.99
C GLY A 422 -3.86 13.21 4.99
N ILE A 423 -3.02 14.19 5.32
CA ILE A 423 -2.68 15.28 4.37
C ILE A 423 -1.91 14.74 3.16
N ASN A 424 -1.00 13.78 3.36
CA ASN A 424 -0.24 13.16 2.29
C ASN A 424 -1.17 12.43 1.31
N ALA A 425 -2.07 11.59 1.82
CA ALA A 425 -3.04 10.87 1.00
C ALA A 425 -4.05 11.82 0.34
N ALA A 426 -4.47 12.89 1.04
CA ALA A 426 -5.38 13.89 0.48
C ALA A 426 -4.79 14.55 -0.76
N ARG A 427 -3.52 14.96 -0.67
CA ARG A 427 -2.77 15.57 -1.78
C ARG A 427 -2.54 14.57 -2.91
N LEU A 428 -2.09 13.35 -2.58
CA LEU A 428 -1.70 12.35 -3.56
C LEU A 428 -2.88 11.75 -4.32
N CYS A 429 -4.04 11.60 -3.66
CA CYS A 429 -5.24 10.96 -4.22
C CYS A 429 -6.36 11.96 -4.58
N GLY A 430 -6.09 13.27 -4.46
CA GLY A 430 -7.00 14.32 -4.91
C GLY A 430 -8.28 14.44 -4.08
N PHE A 431 -8.19 14.28 -2.75
CA PHE A 431 -9.31 14.59 -1.85
C PHE A 431 -9.42 16.10 -1.61
N LYS A 432 -10.65 16.60 -1.50
CA LYS A 432 -10.96 18.02 -1.27
C LYS A 432 -11.18 18.24 0.22
N VAL A 433 -10.12 18.66 0.91
CA VAL A 433 -10.18 19.02 2.33
C VAL A 433 -10.96 20.32 2.50
N ARG A 434 -11.92 20.33 3.42
CA ARG A 434 -12.68 21.54 3.76
C ARG A 434 -11.75 22.53 4.47
N SER A 435 -11.71 23.77 3.96
CA SER A 435 -10.93 24.88 4.50
C SER A 435 -11.47 25.41 5.82
#